data_AF-A0A920GU24-F1
#
_entry.id   AF-A0A920GU24-F1
#
_cell.length_a   1.000
_cell.length_b   1.000
_cell.length_c   1.000
_cell.angle_alpha   90.00
_cell.angle_beta   90.00
_cell.angle_gamma   90.00
#
_symmetry.space_group_name_H-M   'P 1'
#
loop_
_entity.id
_entity.type
_entity.pdbx_description
1 polymer ?
#
loop_
_entity_poly.entity_id
_entity_poly.type
_entity_poly.pdbx_seq_one_letter_code
_entity_poly.pdbx_strand_id
1 'polypeptide(L)' 'MAWLPTLGFCQKLSNILGVEVERPKIIETTSLGAAFLAGISAGLFDDLNGLKESREIERTFFPEKESNKYLEWKRR' A
#
# COMPACT_ATOMS: atom_id res chain seq x y z
N MET A 1 12.72 -7.20 12.68
CA MET A 1 13.58 -6.04 13.03
C MET A 1 13.99 -5.26 11.77
N ALA A 2 13.03 -4.78 10.96
CA ALA A 2 13.31 -4.02 9.72
C ALA A 2 12.11 -3.16 9.20
N TRP A 3 11.18 -2.73 10.06
CA TRP A 3 9.90 -2.13 9.58
C TRP A 3 9.61 -0.70 10.07
N LEU A 4 10.47 -0.08 10.87
CA LEU A 4 10.22 1.27 11.38
C LEU A 4 10.49 2.44 10.39
N PRO A 5 11.46 2.37 9.46
CA PRO A 5 11.80 3.54 8.63
C PRO A 5 10.75 3.90 7.56
N THR A 6 10.07 2.90 6.99
CA THR A 6 9.16 3.11 5.84
C THR A 6 7.76 3.59 6.26
N LEU A 7 7.37 3.38 7.52
CA LEU A 7 6.10 3.91 8.06
C LEU A 7 6.07 5.44 8.02
N GLY A 8 7.20 6.09 8.30
CA GLY A 8 7.32 7.54 8.22
C GLY A 8 7.19 8.08 6.79
N PHE A 9 7.52 7.28 5.77
CA PHE A 9 7.32 7.67 4.37
C PHE A 9 5.83 7.66 3.99
N CYS A 10 5.10 6.59 4.35
CA CYS A 10 3.67 6.48 4.07
C CYS A 10 2.86 7.61 4.74
N GLN A 11 3.19 7.99 5.98
CA GLN A 11 2.56 9.15 6.64
C GLN A 11 2.85 10.46 5.91
N LYS A 12 4.09 10.70 5.48
CA LYS A 12 4.44 11.90 4.69
C LYS A 12 3.70 11.93 3.36
N LEU A 13 3.60 10.78 2.68
CA LEU A 13 2.87 10.65 1.43
C LEU A 13 1.38 10.99 1.63
N SER A 14 0.75 10.43 2.67
CA SER A 14 -0.64 10.74 3.03
C SER A 14 -0.85 12.23 3.32
N ASN A 15 0.05 12.83 4.10
CA ASN A 15 0.00 14.27 4.42
C ASN A 15 0.18 15.16 3.18
N ILE A 16 1.10 14.82 2.27
CA ILE A 16 1.38 15.60 1.05
C ILE A 16 0.24 15.48 0.04
N LEU A 17 -0.27 14.27 -0.18
CA LEU A 17 -1.33 14.02 -1.16
C LEU A 17 -2.73 14.36 -0.63
N GLY A 18 -2.90 14.48 0.69
CA GLY A 18 -4.20 14.74 1.32
C GLY A 18 -5.17 13.57 1.18
N VAL A 19 -4.67 12.35 0.98
CA VAL A 19 -5.48 11.13 0.83
C VAL A 19 -5.03 10.04 1.81
N GLU A 20 -5.94 9.11 2.09
CA GLU A 20 -5.63 7.89 2.82
C GLU A 20 -4.60 7.04 2.06
N VAL A 21 -3.63 6.49 2.79
CA VAL A 21 -2.63 5.56 2.24
C VAL A 21 -2.73 4.25 3.00
N GLU A 22 -3.12 3.19 2.30
CA GLU A 22 -3.13 1.82 2.83
C GLU A 22 -1.82 1.11 2.51
N ARG A 23 -1.21 0.52 3.53
CA ARG A 23 -0.03 -0.34 3.40
C ARG A 23 -0.46 -1.80 3.52
N PRO A 24 -0.28 -2.62 2.48
CA PRO A 24 -0.62 -4.04 2.54
C PRO A 24 0.34 -4.78 3.47
N LYS A 25 -0.14 -5.89 4.05
CA LYS A 25 0.66 -6.82 4.86
C LYS A 25 1.70 -7.57 4.03
N ILE A 26 1.35 -7.92 2.78
CA ILE A 26 2.28 -8.51 1.82
C ILE A 26 2.85 -7.39 0.94
N ILE A 27 4.13 -7.09 1.11
CA ILE A 27 4.79 -5.98 0.39
C ILE A 27 5.17 -6.34 -1.05
N GLU A 28 5.55 -7.60 -1.28
CA GLU A 28 5.91 -8.13 -2.62
C GLU A 28 4.66 -8.42 -3.47
N THR A 29 3.85 -7.38 -3.68
CA THR A 29 2.58 -7.43 -4.43
C THR A 29 2.78 -7.83 -5.89
N THR A 30 3.93 -7.50 -6.49
CA THR A 30 4.30 -7.93 -7.84
C THR A 30 4.43 -9.45 -7.94
N SER A 31 5.21 -10.05 -7.03
CA SER A 31 5.39 -11.51 -6.97
C SER A 31 4.08 -12.23 -6.63
N LEU A 32 3.29 -11.65 -5.72
CA LEU A 32 1.95 -12.15 -5.37
C LEU A 32 1.02 -12.18 -6.60
N GLY A 33 0.99 -11.10 -7.39
CA GLY A 33 0.19 -11.04 -8.61
C GLY A 33 0.60 -12.08 -9.65
N ALA A 34 1.91 -12.28 -9.85
CA ALA A 34 2.41 -13.32 -10.74
C ALA A 34 2.01 -14.73 -10.26
N ALA A 35 2.08 -15.00 -8.95
CA ALA A 35 1.67 -16.27 -8.38
C ALA A 35 0.15 -16.52 -8.54
N PHE A 36 -0.68 -15.49 -8.37
CA PHE A 36 -2.12 -15.58 -8.58
C PHE A 36 -2.47 -15.94 -10.03
N LEU A 37 -1.85 -15.26 -11.00
CA LEU A 37 -2.07 -15.54 -12.42
C LEU A 37 -1.62 -16.96 -12.80
N ALA A 38 -0.45 -17.39 -12.31
CA ALA A 38 0.04 -18.75 -12.53
C ALA A 38 -0.89 -19.80 -11.89
N GLY A 39 -1.38 -19.53 -10.67
CA GLY A 39 -2.30 -20.43 -9.96
C GLY A 39 -3.64 -20.60 -10.66
N ILE A 40 -4.23 -19.51 -11.17
CA ILE A 40 -5.45 -19.58 -11.99
C ILE A 40 -5.19 -20.38 -13.26
N SER A 41 -4.09 -20.09 -13.98
CA SER A 41 -3.74 -20.82 -15.21
C SER A 41 -3.48 -22.32 -14.96
N ALA A 42 -3.04 -22.68 -13.76
CA ALA A 42 -2.79 -24.06 -13.36
C ALA A 42 -4.04 -24.76 -12.79
N GLY A 43 -5.18 -24.06 -12.66
CA GLY A 43 -6.42 -24.59 -12.08
C GLY A 43 -6.37 -24.77 -10.56
N LEU A 44 -5.45 -24.08 -9.87
CA LEU A 44 -5.36 -24.08 -8.40
C LEU A 44 -6.38 -23.13 -7.76
N PHE A 45 -6.82 -22.13 -8.50
CA PHE A 45 -7.83 -21.15 -8.09
C PHE A 45 -8.86 -21.00 -9.20
N ASP A 46 -10.14 -20.86 -8.82
CA ASP A 46 -11.24 -20.74 -9.78
C ASP A 46 -11.20 -19.40 -10.52
N ASP A 47 -11.07 -18.30 -9.78
CA ASP A 47 -11.05 -16.95 -10.33
C ASP A 47 -10.31 -15.95 -9.42
N LEU A 48 -10.20 -14.70 -9.90
CA LEU A 48 -9.62 -13.60 -9.13
C LEU A 48 -10.52 -13.12 -7.98
N ASN A 49 -11.81 -13.45 -7.95
CA ASN A 49 -12.71 -13.00 -6.89
C ASN A 49 -12.38 -13.69 -5.57
N GLY A 50 -12.13 -15.00 -5.60
CA GLY A 50 -11.69 -15.75 -4.42
C GLY A 50 -10.37 -15.24 -3.83
N LEU A 51 -9.54 -14.60 -4.65
CA LEU A 51 -8.25 -14.04 -4.23
C LEU A 51 -8.36 -12.62 -3.67
N LYS A 52 -9.50 -11.92 -3.81
CA LYS A 52 -9.68 -10.58 -3.23
C LYS A 52 -9.61 -10.58 -1.71
N GLU A 53 -10.03 -11.68 -1.09
CA GLU A 53 -9.98 -11.85 0.37
C GLU A 53 -8.55 -11.97 0.90
N SER A 54 -7.56 -12.26 0.05
CA SER A 54 -6.16 -12.30 0.46
C SER A 54 -5.55 -10.91 0.69
N ARG A 55 -6.25 -9.84 0.32
CA ARG A 55 -5.76 -8.46 0.48
C ARG A 55 -5.91 -8.04 1.95
N GLU A 56 -4.87 -8.30 2.72
CA GLU A 56 -4.77 -7.82 4.11
C GLU A 56 -4.05 -6.47 4.20
N ILE A 57 -4.63 -5.52 4.93
CA ILE A 57 -4.01 -4.23 5.26
C ILE A 57 -3.29 -4.34 6.61
N GLU A 58 -2.00 -4.04 6.63
CA GLU A 58 -1.23 -3.96 7.88
C GLU A 58 -1.46 -2.64 8.60
N ARG A 59 -1.53 -1.55 7.84
CA ARG A 59 -1.71 -0.21 8.40
C ARG A 59 -2.33 0.74 7.39
N THR A 60 -3.18 1.62 7.89
CA THR A 60 -3.73 2.76 7.16
C THR A 60 -3.17 4.06 7.74
N PHE A 61 -2.76 4.99 6.88
CA PHE A 61 -2.29 6.33 7.24
C PHE A 61 -3.30 7.37 6.76
N PHE A 62 -3.67 8.29 7.64
CA PHE A 62 -4.62 9.36 7.36
C PHE A 62 -3.91 10.72 7.29
N PRO A 63 -4.38 11.65 6.44
CA PRO A 63 -3.77 12.97 6.33
C PRO A 63 -3.92 13.78 7.63
N GLU A 64 -2.81 14.36 8.08
CA GLU A 64 -2.79 15.27 9.23
C GLU A 64 -2.91 16.73 8.75
N LYS A 65 -3.90 17.46 9.30
CA LYS A 65 -4.31 18.83 8.87
C LYS A 65 -3.19 19.89 8.83
N GLU A 66 -2.12 19.73 9.62
CA GLU A 66 -1.08 20.75 9.80
C GLU A 66 0.20 20.51 9.00
N SER A 67 0.25 19.48 8.16
CA SER A 67 1.48 18.99 7.54
C SER A 67 1.59 19.26 6.03
N ASN A 68 0.99 20.34 5.51
CA ASN A 68 1.09 20.67 4.08
C ASN A 68 2.44 21.33 3.73
N LYS A 69 3.54 20.58 3.94
CA LYS A 69 4.91 20.95 3.57
C LYS A 69 5.11 21.15 2.07
N TYR A 70 4.17 20.69 1.24
CA TYR A 70 4.20 20.94 -0.20
C TYR A 70 4.13 22.44 -0.51
N LEU A 71 3.33 23.22 0.24
CA LEU A 71 3.25 24.67 0.06
C LEU A 71 4.57 25.37 0.42
N GLU A 72 5.32 24.83 1.38
CA GLU A 72 6.66 25.34 1.72
C GLU A 72 7.70 25.00 0.63
N TRP A 73 7.66 23.78 0.08
CA TRP A 73 8.54 23.37 -1.01
C TRP A 73 8.31 24.20 -2.28
N LYS A 74 7.05 24.46 -2.64
CA LYS A 74 6.69 25.27 -3.82
C LYS A 74 7.16 26.73 -3.73
N ARG A 75 7.48 27.22 -2.53
CA ARG A 75 7.98 28.59 -2.28
C ARG A 75 9.49 28.74 -2.48
N ARG A 76 10.22 27.65 -2.72
CA ARG A 76 11.64 27.66 -3.11
C ARG A 76 11.79 27.57 -4.62
#